data_AF-A0A497T7B2-F1
#
_entry.id   AF-A0A497T7B2-F1
#
_cell.length_a   1.000
_cell.length_b   1.000
_cell.length_c   1.000
_cell.angle_alpha   90.00
_cell.angle_beta   90.00
_cell.angle_gamma   90.00
#
_symmetry.space_group_name_H-M   'P 1'
#
loop_
_entity.id
_entity.type
_entity.pdbx_description
1 polymer ?
#
loop_
_entity_poly.entity_id
_entity_poly.type
_entity_poly.pdbx_seq_one_letter_code
_entity_poly.pdbx_strand_id
1 'polypeptide(L)' 'QQPLIKLVDKMLSLNKRLNEIGDKRTDERARIEEEIKKTDKEIDELVYKIYGITEKEKKVIEGSLK' A
#
# COMPACT_ATOMS: atom_id res chain seq x y z
N GLN A 1 8.57 7.95 -15.15
CA GLN A 1 8.66 7.66 -13.71
C GLN A 1 8.61 6.15 -13.50
N GLN A 2 9.44 5.63 -12.60
CA GLN A 2 9.46 4.20 -12.27
C GLN A 2 8.09 3.76 -11.68
N PRO A 3 7.67 2.50 -11.91
CA PRO A 3 6.36 1.99 -11.46
C PRO A 3 6.13 2.16 -9.95
N LEU A 4 7.18 2.00 -9.14
CA LEU A 4 7.13 2.21 -7.70
C LEU A 4 6.78 3.66 -7.32
N ILE A 5 7.40 4.64 -8.00
CA ILE A 5 7.17 6.08 -7.74
C ILE A 5 5.69 6.42 -7.97
N LYS A 6 5.08 5.87 -9.03
CA LYS A 6 3.65 6.10 -9.30
C LYS A 6 2.73 5.56 -8.20
N LEU A 7 3.06 4.40 -7.63
CA LEU A 7 2.27 3.83 -6.53
C LEU A 7 2.44 4.63 -5.24
N VAL A 8 3.67 5.08 -4.94
CA VAL A 8 3.94 5.95 -3.79
C VAL A 8 3.21 7.29 -3.94
N ASP A 9 3.24 7.90 -5.12
CA ASP A 9 2.50 9.13 -5.41
C ASP A 9 0.98 8.93 -5.22
N LYS A 10 0.44 7.81 -5.71
CA LYS A 10 -0.96 7.43 -5.50
C LYS A 10 -1.27 7.29 -4.00
N MET A 11 -0.45 6.55 -3.25
CA MET A 11 -0.60 6.35 -1.81
C MET A 11 -0.56 7.68 -1.04
N LEU A 12 0.33 8.60 -1.41
CA LEU A 12 0.40 9.94 -0.82
C LEU A 12 -0.87 10.75 -1.08
N SER A 13 -1.41 10.70 -2.31
CA SER A 13 -2.66 11.39 -2.65
C SER A 13 -3.86 10.83 -1.89
N LEU A 14 -3.96 9.50 -1.76
CA LEU A 14 -5.03 8.83 -1.03
C LEU A 14 -4.98 9.16 0.47
N ASN A 15 -3.79 9.15 1.07
CA ASN A 15 -3.61 9.54 2.47
C ASN A 15 -3.96 11.01 2.74
N LYS A 16 -3.66 11.92 1.80
CA LYS A 16 -4.10 13.32 1.91
C LYS A 16 -5.62 13.42 1.91
N ARG A 17 -6.30 12.76 0.97
CA ARG A 17 -7.78 12.72 0.95
C ARG A 17 -8.37 12.09 2.21
N LEU A 18 -7.74 11.03 2.74
CA LEU A 18 -8.16 10.40 3.99
C LEU A 18 -8.07 11.38 5.16
N ASN A 19 -6.97 12.14 5.26
CA ASN A 19 -6.79 13.17 6.28
C ASN A 19 -7.80 14.33 6.14
N GLU A 20 -8.15 14.74 4.92
CA GLU A 20 -9.17 15.76 4.67
C GLU A 20 -10.56 15.33 5.13
N ILE A 21 -10.90 14.03 4.97
CA ILE A 21 -12.15 13.46 5.48
C ILE A 21 -12.14 13.39 7.02
N GLY A 22 -10.97 13.16 7.61
CA GLY A 22 -10.77 13.05 9.05
C GLY A 22 -11.48 11.82 9.65
N ASP A 23 -11.96 11.95 10.88
CA ASP A 23 -12.56 10.82 11.60
C ASP A 23 -14.01 10.50 11.20
N LYS A 24 -14.54 11.15 10.15
CA LYS A 24 -15.89 10.90 9.67
C LYS A 24 -16.02 9.47 9.16
N ARG A 25 -16.99 8.73 9.67
CA ARG A 25 -17.34 7.40 9.15
C ARG A 25 -18.22 7.55 7.92
N THR A 26 -17.59 7.69 6.76
CA THR A 26 -18.26 7.78 5.46
C THR A 26 -17.89 6.59 4.58
N ASP A 27 -18.75 6.26 3.61
CA ASP A 27 -18.45 5.24 2.59
C ASP A 27 -17.21 5.62 1.77
N GLU A 28 -16.99 6.91 1.54
CA GLU A 28 -15.80 7.41 0.87
C GLU A 28 -14.52 7.10 1.66
N ARG A 29 -14.53 7.28 2.99
CA ARG A 29 -13.41 6.91 3.85
C ARG A 29 -13.09 5.43 3.72
N ALA A 30 -14.09 4.56 3.83
CA ALA A 30 -13.91 3.11 3.73
C ALA A 30 -13.33 2.71 2.37
N ARG A 31 -13.79 3.33 1.28
CA ARG A 31 -13.24 3.11 -0.07
C ARG A 31 -11.78 3.55 -0.18
N ILE A 32 -11.43 4.72 0.34
CA ILE A 32 -10.05 5.22 0.31
C ILE A 32 -9.13 4.32 1.14
N GLU A 33 -9.56 3.87 2.33
CA GLU A 33 -8.81 2.92 3.15
C GLU A 33 -8.59 1.59 2.42
N GLU A 34 -9.59 1.09 1.68
CA GLU A 34 -9.46 -0.11 0.86
C GLU A 34 -8.46 0.11 -0.30
N GLU A 35 -8.52 1.25 -0.98
CA GLU A 35 -7.59 1.59 -2.05
C GLU A 35 -6.15 1.74 -1.54
N ILE A 36 -5.96 2.29 -0.34
CA ILE A 36 -4.65 2.36 0.32
C ILE A 36 -4.14 0.94 0.56
N LYS A 37 -4.95 0.05 1.16
CA LYS A 37 -4.56 -1.35 1.39
C LYS A 37 -4.22 -2.11 0.11
N LYS A 38 -4.91 -1.83 -1.00
CA LYS A 38 -4.58 -2.41 -2.31
C LYS A 38 -3.24 -1.89 -2.84
N THR A 39 -3.05 -0.58 -2.76
CA THR A 39 -1.81 0.09 -3.23
C THR A 39 -0.60 -0.36 -2.41
N ASP A 40 -0.76 -0.53 -1.10
CA ASP A 40 0.26 -1.06 -0.18
C ASP A 40 0.74 -2.45 -0.61
N LYS A 41 -0.18 -3.38 -0.88
CA LYS A 41 0.16 -4.71 -1.41
C LYS A 41 0.87 -4.64 -2.76
N GLU A 42 0.43 -3.75 -3.66
CA GLU A 42 1.10 -3.58 -4.95
C GLU A 42 2.54 -3.06 -4.79
N ILE A 43 2.78 -2.20 -3.80
CA ILE A 43 4.12 -1.73 -3.44
C ILE A 43 4.97 -2.88 -2.91
N ASP A 44 4.45 -3.68 -1.98
CA ASP A 44 5.16 -4.85 -1.43
C ASP A 44 5.61 -5.81 -2.54
N GLU A 45 4.72 -6.15 -3.48
CA GLU A 45 5.07 -7.02 -4.61
C GLU A 45 6.15 -6.42 -5.51
N LEU A 46 6.11 -5.10 -5.74
CA LEU A 46 7.16 -4.42 -6.52
C LEU A 46 8.49 -4.41 -5.76
N VAL A 47 8.47 -4.15 -4.45
CA VAL A 47 9.65 -4.19 -3.59
C VAL A 47 10.27 -5.58 -3.60
N TYR A 48 9.46 -6.64 -3.43
CA TYR A 48 9.93 -8.02 -3.53
C TYR A 48 10.59 -8.32 -4.87
N LYS A 49 10.02 -7.83 -5.98
CA LYS A 49 10.62 -7.98 -7.31
C LYS A 49 11.94 -7.23 -7.47
N ILE A 50 12.03 -6.00 -6.95
CA ILE A 50 13.25 -5.18 -7.05
C ILE A 50 14.39 -5.80 -6.25
N TYR A 51 14.10 -6.33 -5.06
CA TYR A 51 15.09 -6.97 -4.19
C TYR A 51 15.31 -8.45 -4.51
N GLY A 52 14.58 -9.02 -5.48
CA GLY A 52 14.71 -10.43 -5.85
C GLY A 52 14.31 -11.39 -4.74
N ILE A 53 13.40 -10.97 -3.84
CA ILE A 53 12.96 -11.75 -2.69
C ILE A 53 12.21 -12.98 -3.19
N THR A 54 12.63 -14.16 -2.71
CA THR A 54 12.01 -15.42 -3.05
C THR A 54 10.75 -15.69 -2.23
N GLU A 55 9.88 -16.59 -2.70
CA GLU A 55 8.67 -17.01 -1.98
C GLU A 55 8.96 -17.53 -0.56
N LYS A 56 10.14 -18.12 -0.33
CA LYS A 56 10.56 -18.57 1.00
C LYS A 56 10.82 -17.38 1.93
N GLU A 57 11.55 -16.39 1.44
CA GLU A 57 11.88 -15.18 2.19
C GLU A 57 10.63 -14.34 2.43
N LYS A 58 9.74 -14.23 1.44
CA LYS A 58 8.44 -13.57 1.57
C LYS A 58 7.61 -14.16 2.71
N LYS A 59 7.50 -15.49 2.80
CA LYS A 59 6.81 -16.16 3.91
C LYS A 59 7.43 -15.87 5.28
N VAL A 60 8.75 -15.77 5.35
CA VAL A 60 9.46 -15.43 6.61
C VAL A 60 9.17 -13.98 7.01
N ILE A 61 9.19 -13.04 6.06
CA ILE A 61 8.89 -11.63 6.28
C ILE A 61 7.43 -11.46 6.72
N GLU A 62 6.47 -12.01 5.98
CA GLU A 62 5.04 -11.96 6.31
C GLU A 62 4.72 -12.67 7.63
N GLY A 63 5.43 -13.75 7.94
CA GLY A 63 5.31 -14.47 9.21
C GLY A 63 5.85 -13.70 10.41
N SER A 64 6.83 -12.80 10.20
CA SER A 64 7.42 -11.96 11.25
C SER A 64 6.63 -10.67 11.51
N LEU A 65 5.75 -10.28 10.58
CA LEU A 65 4.88 -9.11 10.69
C LEU A 65 3.51 -9.41 11.34
N LYS A 66 3.23 -10.68 11.64
CA LYS A 66 2.03 -11.14 12.38
C LYS A 66 2.25 -11.08 13.89
#